data_AF-A0A242JZ55-F1
#
_entry.id   AF-A0A242JZ55-F1
#
_cell.length_a   1.000
_cell.length_b   1.000
_cell.length_c   1.000
_cell.angle_alpha   90.00
_cell.angle_beta   90.00
_cell.angle_gamma   90.00
#
_symmetry.space_group_name_H-M   'P 1'
#
loop_
_entity.id
_entity.type
_entity.pdbx_description
1 polymer ?
#
loop_
_entity_poly.entity_id
_entity_poly.type
_entity_poly.pdbx_seq_one_letter_code
_entity_poly.pdbx_strand_id
1 'polypeptide(L)'
;MSYKRVKAVGANCPNCQRKLDILLTDTAHTALCMCFRCRAVYTFDGQEVKKLSVSKQTALQEKELLHRLVQALPEKHSYKGQGSQLRQQEWGFQRSWLSLAEYERQFGEALGFNACDLRKEKQTCKWCGNRLPQGRRSFCKDSCSRNYSQATFTKRHMGSVPYRIACRDRFYCRISGEDLAQYNRHGVRIPASNGELAIHHLIFVSQNGTDHEQNLLTVSAEIHKAYHSGDPTVVEAIHTIREEQLKQYADKMQF
;
A
#
# COMPACT_ATOMS: atom_id res chain seq x y z
N MET A 1 7.23 21.63 26.51
CA MET A 1 6.13 22.35 25.81
C MET A 1 5.34 21.33 25.03
N SER A 2 4.08 21.08 25.40
CA SER A 2 3.17 20.29 24.57
C SER A 2 2.43 21.24 23.63
N TYR A 3 2.09 20.72 22.44
CA TYR A 3 1.29 21.43 21.46
C TYR A 3 0.01 20.64 21.19
N LYS A 4 -1.15 21.29 21.33
CA LYS A 4 -2.44 20.73 20.92
C LYS A 4 -2.74 21.20 19.50
N ARG A 5 -2.82 20.26 18.56
CA ARG A 5 -3.31 20.54 17.21
C ARG A 5 -4.83 20.68 17.23
N VAL A 6 -5.34 21.82 16.78
CA VAL A 6 -6.78 22.11 16.72
C VAL A 6 -7.16 22.60 15.33
N LYS A 7 -8.30 22.13 14.81
CA LYS A 7 -8.96 22.67 13.63
C LYS A 7 -10.26 23.34 14.07
N ALA A 8 -10.19 24.62 14.39
CA ALA A 8 -11.35 25.39 14.85
C ALA A 8 -12.24 25.82 13.67
N VAL A 9 -13.55 25.77 13.85
CA VAL A 9 -14.50 26.34 12.89
C VAL A 9 -14.35 27.86 12.90
N GLY A 10 -14.26 28.49 11.72
CA GLY A 10 -14.07 29.93 11.57
C GLY A 10 -12.61 30.40 11.51
N ALA A 11 -11.64 29.56 11.89
CA ALA A 11 -10.21 29.89 11.77
C ALA A 11 -9.71 29.70 10.33
N ASN A 12 -9.73 30.78 9.55
CA ASN A 12 -9.38 30.79 8.14
C ASN A 12 -8.12 31.63 7.88
N CYS A 13 -7.34 31.22 6.88
CA CYS A 13 -6.18 31.97 6.41
C CYS A 13 -6.62 33.35 5.91
N PRO A 14 -5.99 34.46 6.34
CA PRO A 14 -6.39 35.80 5.93
C PRO A 14 -6.23 36.02 4.42
N ASN A 15 -5.31 35.29 3.77
CA ASN A 15 -5.02 35.42 2.35
C ASN A 15 -5.91 34.55 1.46
N CYS A 16 -6.11 33.26 1.79
CA CYS A 16 -6.84 32.33 0.91
C CYS A 16 -8.15 31.76 1.48
N GLN A 17 -8.54 32.19 2.69
CA GLN A 17 -9.77 31.79 3.38
C GLN A 17 -9.92 30.27 3.64
N ARG A 18 -8.86 29.47 3.42
CA ARG A 18 -8.85 28.04 3.80
C ARG A 18 -8.63 27.88 5.30
N LYS A 19 -9.21 26.82 5.87
CA LYS A 19 -9.03 26.44 7.28
C LYS A 19 -7.54 26.33 7.64
N LEU A 20 -7.18 26.91 8.77
CA LEU A 20 -5.84 26.85 9.36
C LEU A 20 -5.69 25.58 10.22
N ASP A 21 -4.47 25.04 10.24
CA ASP A 21 -4.05 24.12 11.30
C ASP A 21 -3.44 24.94 12.44
N ILE A 22 -4.04 24.89 13.63
CA ILE A 22 -3.60 25.66 14.80
C ILE A 22 -2.82 24.75 15.73
N LEU A 23 -1.63 25.16 16.14
CA LEU A 23 -0.81 24.55 17.18
C LEU A 23 -0.87 25.44 18.43
N LEU A 24 -1.68 25.03 19.41
CA LEU A 24 -1.81 25.71 20.70
C LEU A 24 -0.75 25.20 21.67
N THR A 25 0.01 26.09 22.31
CA THR A 25 0.84 25.72 23.47
C THR A 25 -0.03 25.56 24.72
N ASP A 26 0.46 24.78 25.69
CA ASP A 26 -0.23 24.59 26.99
C ASP A 26 -0.47 25.92 27.73
N THR A 27 0.43 26.87 27.54
CA THR A 27 0.29 28.26 27.99
C THR A 27 -0.39 29.04 26.87
N ALA A 28 -1.73 29.02 26.84
CA ALA A 28 -2.63 29.48 25.75
C ALA A 28 -2.37 30.88 25.13
N HIS A 29 -1.34 31.60 25.54
CA HIS A 29 -0.90 32.90 25.03
C HIS A 29 -0.08 32.84 23.74
N THR A 30 0.38 31.66 23.30
CA THR A 30 1.05 31.52 21.99
C THR A 30 0.45 30.38 21.17
N ALA A 31 -0.03 30.73 19.97
CA ALA A 31 -0.50 29.78 18.98
C ALA A 31 0.14 30.05 17.63
N LEU A 32 0.58 28.99 16.97
CA LEU A 32 1.06 29.03 15.59
C LEU A 32 -0.04 28.50 14.68
N CYS A 33 -0.43 29.29 13.69
CA CYS A 33 -1.43 28.93 12.71
C CYS A 33 -0.75 28.71 11.36
N MET A 34 -0.93 27.53 10.78
CA MET A 34 -0.29 27.15 9.52
C MET A 34 -1.31 27.10 8.38
N CYS A 35 -1.04 27.81 7.29
CA CYS A 35 -1.75 27.63 6.03
C CYS A 35 -0.89 26.85 5.04
N PHE A 36 -1.23 25.59 4.78
CA PHE A 36 -0.50 24.77 3.80
C PHE A 36 -0.66 25.24 2.35
N ARG A 37 -1.76 25.93 2.02
CA ARG A 37 -1.99 26.48 0.67
C ARG A 37 -1.12 27.71 0.41
N CYS A 38 -1.14 28.69 1.33
CA CYS A 38 -0.32 29.91 1.24
C CYS A 38 1.13 29.68 1.68
N ARG A 39 1.41 28.54 2.32
CA ARG A 39 2.72 28.18 2.88
C ARG A 39 3.23 29.26 3.83
N ALA A 40 2.38 29.68 4.76
CA ALA A 40 2.70 30.73 5.72
C ALA A 40 2.34 30.29 7.13
N VAL A 41 3.13 30.78 8.09
CA VAL A 41 2.91 30.62 9.53
C VAL A 41 2.50 31.98 10.09
N TYR A 42 1.37 31.99 10.77
CA TYR A 42 0.77 33.15 11.41
C TYR A 42 0.76 32.96 12.93
N THR A 43 0.81 34.05 13.68
CA THR A 43 0.39 34.07 15.09
C THR A 43 -1.14 34.18 15.17
N PHE A 44 -1.69 33.92 16.35
CA PHE A 44 -3.14 33.94 16.59
C PHE A 44 -3.80 35.31 16.29
N ASP A 45 -3.05 36.40 16.47
CA ASP A 45 -3.45 37.77 16.12
C ASP A 45 -3.41 38.05 14.61
N GLY A 46 -3.08 37.05 13.79
CA GLY A 46 -3.06 37.13 12.34
C GLY A 46 -1.80 37.76 11.76
N GLN A 47 -0.82 38.15 12.59
CA GLN A 47 0.46 38.64 12.07
C GLN A 47 1.21 37.50 11.37
N GLU A 48 1.68 37.75 10.14
CA GLU A 48 2.50 36.79 9.40
C GLU A 48 3.88 36.73 10.03
N VAL A 49 4.18 35.63 10.73
CA VAL A 49 5.46 35.41 11.38
C VAL A 49 6.52 35.02 10.36
N LYS A 50 6.13 34.17 9.40
CA LYS A 50 7.07 33.65 8.38
C LYS A 50 6.34 33.11 7.16
N LYS A 51 6.73 33.61 5.99
CA LYS A 51 6.43 32.97 4.70
C LYS A 51 7.43 31.83 4.47
N LEU A 52 6.93 30.61 4.27
CA LEU A 52 7.78 29.46 3.96
C LEU A 52 8.27 29.62 2.51
N SER A 53 9.60 29.66 2.33
CA SER A 53 10.20 29.85 1.01
C SER A 53 9.94 28.64 0.11
N VAL A 54 9.76 28.92 -1.18
CA VAL A 54 9.67 27.89 -2.24
C VAL A 54 11.05 27.67 -2.82
N SER A 55 12.05 27.36 -1.99
CA SER A 55 13.34 26.98 -2.55
C SER A 55 13.27 25.53 -3.03
N LYS A 56 13.51 25.31 -4.34
CA LYS A 56 13.78 23.97 -4.88
C LYS A 56 15.16 23.44 -4.45
N GLN A 57 15.99 24.27 -3.81
CA GLN A 57 17.35 23.93 -3.39
C GLN A 57 17.58 24.39 -1.95
N THR A 58 17.43 23.45 -1.02
CA THR A 58 17.90 23.60 0.36
C THR A 58 19.41 23.82 0.33
N ALA A 59 19.92 24.87 0.99
CA ALA A 59 21.35 25.13 1.06
C ALA A 59 22.07 23.93 1.70
N LEU A 60 23.34 23.66 1.34
CA LEU A 60 24.07 22.48 1.84
C LEU A 60 24.08 22.43 3.38
N GLN A 61 24.25 23.58 4.04
CA GLN A 61 24.20 23.71 5.50
C GLN A 61 22.83 23.40 6.10
N GLU A 62 21.73 23.78 5.43
CA GLU A 62 20.37 23.45 5.88
C GLU A 62 20.09 21.94 5.74
N LYS A 63 20.60 21.29 4.68
CA LYS A 63 20.52 19.83 4.51
C LYS A 63 21.28 19.10 5.62
N GLU A 64 22.49 19.57 5.93
CA GLU A 64 23.32 19.02 7.01
C GLU A 64 22.63 19.15 8.38
N LEU A 65 21.98 20.29 8.64
CA LEU A 65 21.23 20.53 9.87
C LEU A 65 19.99 19.63 9.94
N LEU A 66 19.20 19.54 8.87
CA LEU A 66 18.05 18.64 8.78
C LEU A 66 18.46 17.18 8.99
N HIS A 67 19.56 16.75 8.37
CA HIS A 67 20.07 15.39 8.53
C HIS A 67 20.43 15.10 10.00
N ARG A 68 21.13 16.01 10.67
CA ARG A 68 21.45 15.88 12.10
C ARG A 68 20.20 15.85 12.97
N LEU A 69 19.20 16.69 12.68
CA LEU A 69 17.93 16.69 13.43
C LEU A 69 17.16 15.38 13.26
N VAL A 70 17.12 14.83 12.05
CA VAL A 70 16.47 13.53 11.76
C VAL A 70 17.22 12.40 12.46
N GLN A 71 18.55 12.40 12.46
CA GLN A 71 19.35 11.40 13.17
C GLN A 71 19.21 11.46 14.70
N ALA A 72 18.90 12.64 15.25
CA ALA A 72 18.66 12.83 16.67
C ALA A 72 17.23 12.45 17.11
N LEU A 73 16.34 12.07 16.18
CA LEU A 73 15.00 11.63 16.54
C LEU A 73 15.07 10.33 17.36
N PRO A 74 14.29 10.22 18.46
CA PRO A 74 14.13 8.96 19.17
C PRO A 74 13.73 7.84 18.21
N GLU A 75 14.23 6.63 18.46
CA GLU A 75 14.05 5.48 17.57
C GLU A 75 12.59 5.21 17.20
N LYS A 76 11.65 5.41 18.14
CA LYS A 76 10.19 5.31 17.95
C LYS A 76 9.60 6.28 16.93
N HIS A 77 10.33 7.32 16.55
CA HIS A 77 9.95 8.32 15.56
C HIS A 77 10.69 8.15 14.22
N SER A 78 11.60 7.19 14.15
CA SER A 78 12.28 6.80 12.93
C SER A 78 11.47 5.71 12.25
N TYR A 79 11.00 5.99 11.03
CA TYR A 79 10.35 4.97 10.21
C TYR A 79 11.40 3.90 9.81
N LYS A 80 11.24 2.69 10.33
CA LYS A 80 12.14 1.54 10.05
C LYS A 80 11.52 0.47 9.16
N GLY A 81 10.29 0.69 8.67
CA GLY A 81 9.55 -0.31 7.93
C GLY A 81 10.29 -0.74 6.65
N GLN A 82 10.67 -2.02 6.59
CA GLN A 82 11.11 -2.68 5.36
C GLN A 82 9.86 -2.98 4.51
N GLY A 83 9.76 -2.36 3.34
CA GLY A 83 8.59 -2.46 2.48
C GLY A 83 8.40 -1.27 1.54
N SER A 84 7.18 -1.11 1.06
CA SER A 84 6.74 -0.09 0.11
C SER A 84 7.04 1.32 0.62
N GLN A 85 8.13 1.88 0.09
CA GLN A 85 8.64 3.19 0.46
C GLN A 85 7.76 4.29 -0.14
N LEU A 86 7.58 5.37 0.63
CA LEU A 86 7.06 6.64 0.11
C LEU A 86 8.09 7.21 -0.86
N ARG A 87 7.78 7.18 -2.16
CA ARG A 87 8.61 7.81 -3.18
C ARG A 87 8.11 9.22 -3.44
N GLN A 88 9.01 10.18 -3.46
CA GLN A 88 8.69 11.53 -3.88
C GLN A 88 8.43 11.54 -5.39
N GLN A 89 7.27 12.04 -5.78
CA GLN A 89 6.83 12.30 -7.15
C GLN A 89 6.62 13.82 -7.30
N GLU A 90 6.41 14.27 -8.54
CA GLU A 90 6.27 15.70 -8.88
C GLU A 90 5.13 16.40 -8.10
N TRP A 91 4.10 15.65 -7.71
CA TRP A 91 2.87 16.14 -7.07
C TRP A 91 2.74 15.78 -5.58
N GLY A 92 3.75 15.15 -4.97
CA GLY A 92 3.72 14.68 -3.58
C GLY A 92 4.41 13.34 -3.38
N PHE A 93 4.15 12.69 -2.25
CA PHE A 93 4.68 11.36 -1.98
C PHE A 93 3.67 10.29 -2.36
N GLN A 94 4.10 9.27 -3.11
CA GLN A 94 3.29 8.11 -3.47
C GLN A 94 3.99 6.84 -3.00
N ARG A 95 3.25 5.94 -2.35
CA ARG A 95 3.77 4.59 -2.06
C ARG A 95 3.72 3.75 -3.32
N SER A 96 4.83 3.08 -3.61
CA SER A 96 4.92 2.08 -4.66
C SER A 96 5.21 0.72 -4.04
N TRP A 97 4.48 -0.31 -4.47
CA TRP A 97 4.82 -1.69 -4.16
C TRP A 97 6.25 -2.04 -4.58
N LEU A 98 6.89 -2.94 -3.83
CA LEU A 98 8.22 -3.43 -4.17
C LEU A 98 8.22 -4.19 -5.51
N SER A 99 9.33 -4.08 -6.24
CA SER A 99 9.65 -5.07 -7.29
C SER A 99 10.06 -6.40 -6.62
N LEU A 100 10.09 -7.50 -7.37
CA LEU A 100 10.55 -8.78 -6.80
C LEU A 100 12.02 -8.74 -6.39
N ALA A 101 12.87 -8.11 -7.20
CA ALA A 101 14.29 -7.94 -6.88
C ALA A 101 14.48 -7.10 -5.60
N GLU A 102 13.65 -6.08 -5.41
CA GLU A 102 13.71 -5.23 -4.21
C GLU A 102 13.17 -5.96 -2.97
N TYR A 103 12.13 -6.78 -3.14
CA TYR A 103 11.67 -7.68 -2.08
C TYR A 103 12.80 -8.61 -1.63
N GLU A 104 13.43 -9.31 -2.56
CA GLU A 104 14.55 -10.23 -2.31
C GLU A 104 15.72 -9.53 -1.63
N ARG A 105 16.07 -8.33 -2.10
CA ARG A 105 17.14 -7.52 -1.52
C ARG A 105 16.84 -7.08 -0.09
N GLN A 106 15.59 -6.72 0.21
CA GLN A 106 15.21 -6.24 1.56
C GLN A 106 15.08 -7.38 2.56
N PHE A 107 14.44 -8.49 2.16
CA PHE A 107 14.09 -9.57 3.09
C PHE A 107 15.07 -10.76 3.04
N GLY A 108 16.02 -10.78 2.09
CA GLY A 108 17.00 -11.86 1.96
C GLY A 108 16.40 -13.17 1.45
N GLU A 109 15.15 -13.16 0.99
CA GLU A 109 14.43 -14.33 0.50
C GLU A 109 13.58 -14.03 -0.73
N ALA A 110 13.43 -15.03 -1.59
CA ALA A 110 12.52 -14.95 -2.72
C ALA A 110 11.07 -15.15 -2.28
N LEU A 111 10.18 -14.33 -2.78
CA LEU A 111 8.76 -14.47 -2.50
C LEU A 111 8.22 -15.77 -3.12
N GLY A 112 7.64 -16.64 -2.28
CA GLY A 112 7.62 -18.09 -2.53
C GLY A 112 6.79 -18.58 -3.72
N PHE A 113 5.94 -17.75 -4.35
CA PHE A 113 4.95 -18.22 -5.30
C PHE A 113 5.22 -17.87 -6.77
N ASN A 114 5.88 -18.78 -7.50
CA ASN A 114 6.33 -18.48 -8.86
C ASN A 114 5.34 -18.77 -10.01
N ALA A 115 4.36 -19.67 -9.85
CA ALA A 115 3.46 -20.04 -10.95
C ALA A 115 2.02 -20.32 -10.48
N CYS A 116 1.07 -19.49 -10.94
CA CYS A 116 -0.35 -19.70 -10.69
C CYS A 116 -1.00 -20.49 -11.84
N ASP A 117 -1.41 -21.72 -11.55
CA ASP A 117 -2.20 -22.54 -12.45
C ASP A 117 -3.61 -22.74 -11.87
N LEU A 118 -4.57 -22.05 -12.46
CA LEU A 118 -5.96 -22.00 -12.01
C LEU A 118 -6.86 -23.03 -12.68
N ARG A 119 -6.31 -23.88 -13.56
CA ARG A 119 -7.07 -24.98 -14.16
C ARG A 119 -7.60 -25.93 -13.10
N LYS A 120 -8.85 -26.36 -13.27
CA LYS A 120 -9.42 -27.49 -12.52
C LYS A 120 -8.74 -28.81 -12.92
N GLU A 121 -8.53 -29.00 -14.22
CA GLU A 121 -7.93 -30.21 -14.78
C GLU A 121 -6.61 -29.90 -15.49
N LYS A 122 -5.53 -30.58 -15.10
CA LYS A 122 -4.19 -30.37 -15.69
C LYS A 122 -4.10 -30.74 -17.16
N GLN A 123 -5.01 -31.59 -17.64
CA GLN A 123 -5.08 -32.05 -19.03
C GLN A 123 -5.87 -31.11 -19.95
N THR A 124 -6.26 -29.93 -19.46
CA THR A 124 -6.96 -28.91 -20.25
C THR A 124 -6.05 -27.74 -20.60
N CYS A 125 -6.36 -27.06 -21.70
CA CYS A 125 -5.69 -25.84 -22.13
C CYS A 125 -5.98 -24.69 -21.17
N LYS A 126 -4.93 -24.04 -20.66
CA LYS A 126 -5.02 -22.88 -19.75
C LYS A 126 -5.79 -21.69 -20.33
N TRP A 127 -5.98 -21.63 -21.65
CA TRP A 127 -6.71 -20.55 -22.30
C TRP A 127 -8.13 -20.95 -22.70
N CYS A 128 -8.32 -22.05 -23.43
CA CYS A 128 -9.62 -22.38 -24.01
C CYS A 128 -10.33 -23.57 -23.36
N GLY A 129 -9.74 -24.21 -22.34
CA GLY A 129 -10.38 -25.31 -21.61
C GLY A 129 -10.41 -26.66 -22.35
N ASN A 130 -10.20 -26.67 -23.67
CA ASN A 130 -10.14 -27.91 -24.44
C ASN A 130 -9.04 -28.86 -23.94
N ARG A 131 -9.27 -30.17 -24.10
CA ARG A 131 -8.27 -31.21 -23.80
C ARG A 131 -6.98 -30.97 -24.56
N LEU A 132 -5.85 -31.19 -23.89
CA LEU A 132 -4.53 -31.04 -24.47
C LEU A 132 -4.22 -32.20 -25.43
N PRO A 133 -3.68 -31.91 -26.63
CA PRO A 133 -3.08 -32.93 -27.49
C PRO A 133 -1.89 -33.61 -26.82
N GLN A 134 -1.53 -34.81 -27.31
CA GLN A 134 -0.35 -35.53 -26.83
C GLN A 134 0.92 -34.66 -26.93
N GLY A 135 1.75 -34.70 -25.89
CA GLY A 135 3.00 -33.93 -25.80
C GLY A 135 2.85 -32.47 -25.32
N ARG A 136 1.65 -31.89 -25.29
CA ARG A 136 1.42 -30.51 -24.79
C ARG A 136 1.00 -30.51 -23.31
N ARG A 137 1.57 -29.60 -22.51
CA ARG A 137 1.37 -29.55 -21.04
C ARG A 137 0.51 -28.39 -20.52
N SER A 138 0.35 -27.32 -21.30
CA SER A 138 -0.32 -26.08 -20.85
C SER A 138 -1.30 -25.50 -21.88
N PHE A 139 -1.02 -25.60 -23.17
CA PHE A 139 -1.82 -24.98 -24.22
C PHE A 139 -2.01 -25.95 -25.39
N CYS A 140 -3.23 -26.03 -25.93
CA CYS A 140 -3.53 -26.91 -27.07
C CYS A 140 -2.91 -26.43 -28.39
N LYS A 141 -2.65 -25.13 -28.53
CA LYS A 141 -2.01 -24.49 -29.68
C LYS A 141 -1.30 -23.20 -29.28
N ASP A 142 -0.41 -22.71 -30.13
CA ASP A 142 0.48 -21.61 -29.78
C ASP A 142 -0.26 -20.26 -29.71
N SER A 143 -1.35 -20.11 -30.45
CA SER A 143 -2.24 -18.95 -30.30
C SER A 143 -2.92 -18.89 -28.93
N CYS A 144 -3.22 -20.03 -28.30
CA CYS A 144 -3.72 -20.07 -26.93
C CYS A 144 -2.64 -19.61 -25.93
N SER A 145 -1.38 -19.99 -26.14
CA SER A 145 -0.25 -19.53 -25.32
C SER A 145 -0.09 -18.00 -25.41
N ARG A 146 -0.06 -17.45 -26.63
CA ARG A 146 0.06 -16.00 -26.86
C ARG A 146 -1.08 -15.20 -26.21
N ASN A 147 -2.33 -15.63 -26.42
CA ASN A 147 -3.49 -14.96 -25.84
C ASN A 147 -3.48 -15.01 -24.30
N TYR A 148 -3.10 -16.16 -23.72
CA TYR A 148 -2.97 -16.30 -22.28
C TYR A 148 -1.90 -15.37 -21.73
N SER A 149 -0.69 -15.39 -22.29
CA SER A 149 0.41 -14.53 -21.84
C SER A 149 0.05 -13.05 -21.94
N GLN A 150 -0.62 -12.62 -23.02
CA GLN A 150 -1.11 -11.26 -23.14
C GLN A 150 -2.10 -10.92 -22.03
N ALA A 151 -3.10 -11.77 -21.78
CA ALA A 151 -4.09 -11.52 -20.73
C ALA A 151 -3.47 -11.50 -19.32
N THR A 152 -2.57 -12.42 -18.99
CA THR A 152 -2.03 -12.55 -17.63
C THR A 152 -0.82 -11.66 -17.34
N PHE A 153 -0.13 -11.16 -18.37
CA PHE A 153 1.06 -10.30 -18.19
C PHE A 153 0.74 -8.82 -18.40
N THR A 154 0.09 -8.47 -19.52
CA THR A 154 -0.12 -7.04 -19.87
C THR A 154 -1.37 -6.46 -19.23
N LYS A 155 -2.36 -7.30 -18.89
CA LYS A 155 -3.65 -6.86 -18.31
C LYS A 155 -3.81 -7.22 -16.83
N ARG A 156 -2.73 -7.52 -16.10
CA ARG A 156 -2.83 -7.83 -14.67
C ARG A 156 -3.13 -6.60 -13.79
N HIS A 157 -2.93 -5.39 -14.30
CA HIS A 157 -3.20 -4.10 -13.63
C HIS A 157 -2.69 -3.97 -12.18
N MET A 158 -1.61 -4.68 -11.82
CA MET A 158 -1.09 -4.71 -10.45
C MET A 158 0.44 -4.87 -10.41
N GLY A 159 1.04 -4.43 -9.30
CA GLY A 159 2.47 -4.59 -9.02
C GLY A 159 2.88 -6.05 -8.85
N SER A 160 4.18 -6.33 -8.94
CA SER A 160 4.69 -7.71 -8.92
C SER A 160 4.49 -8.43 -7.60
N VAL A 161 4.74 -7.77 -6.46
CA VAL A 161 4.49 -8.36 -5.12
C VAL A 161 2.99 -8.62 -4.94
N PRO A 162 2.08 -7.62 -5.12
CA PRO A 162 0.64 -7.88 -5.06
C PRO A 162 0.17 -9.03 -5.94
N TYR A 163 0.69 -9.12 -7.17
CA TYR A 163 0.34 -10.20 -8.09
C TYR A 163 0.70 -11.57 -7.53
N ARG A 164 1.86 -11.69 -6.89
CA ARG A 164 2.30 -12.94 -6.29
C ARG A 164 1.47 -13.33 -5.07
N ILE A 165 1.07 -12.36 -4.24
CA ILE A 165 0.16 -12.58 -3.12
C ILE A 165 -1.21 -13.07 -3.64
N ALA A 166 -1.76 -12.41 -4.66
CA ALA A 166 -2.98 -12.87 -5.34
C ALA A 166 -2.82 -14.29 -5.89
N CYS A 167 -1.67 -14.61 -6.48
CA CYS A 167 -1.38 -15.95 -6.98
C CYS A 167 -1.33 -17.02 -5.87
N ARG A 168 -0.70 -16.72 -4.73
CA ARG A 168 -0.68 -17.56 -3.52
C ARG A 168 -2.09 -17.86 -3.04
N ASP A 169 -2.92 -16.82 -2.97
CA ASP A 169 -4.32 -16.89 -2.55
C ASP A 169 -5.25 -17.39 -3.67
N ARG A 170 -4.68 -17.80 -4.81
CA ARG A 170 -5.39 -18.26 -6.01
C ARG A 170 -6.48 -17.28 -6.46
N PHE A 171 -6.32 -15.98 -6.23
CA PHE A 171 -7.27 -14.91 -6.54
C PHE A 171 -8.63 -15.07 -5.83
N TYR A 172 -8.68 -15.73 -4.68
CA TYR A 172 -9.87 -15.70 -3.83
C TYR A 172 -9.72 -14.62 -2.74
N CYS A 173 -10.82 -13.93 -2.44
CA CYS A 173 -10.90 -13.09 -1.25
C CYS A 173 -10.75 -13.99 -0.03
N ARG A 174 -9.74 -13.72 0.81
CA ARG A 174 -9.44 -14.56 1.98
C ARG A 174 -10.40 -14.33 3.16
N ILE A 175 -11.35 -13.40 3.01
CA ILE A 175 -12.41 -13.11 3.98
C ILE A 175 -13.75 -13.65 3.47
N SER A 176 -14.23 -13.18 2.32
CA SER A 176 -15.56 -13.55 1.79
C SER A 176 -15.58 -14.84 0.96
N GLY A 177 -14.42 -15.33 0.51
CA GLY A 177 -14.32 -16.45 -0.44
C GLY A 177 -14.68 -16.09 -1.88
N GLU A 178 -14.97 -14.81 -2.16
CA GLU A 178 -15.30 -14.33 -3.50
C GLU A 178 -14.19 -14.63 -4.52
N ASP A 179 -14.58 -15.02 -5.74
CA ASP A 179 -13.65 -15.24 -6.84
C ASP A 179 -13.29 -13.92 -7.53
N LEU A 180 -12.04 -13.48 -7.34
CA LEU A 180 -11.50 -12.22 -7.87
C LEU A 180 -10.66 -12.44 -9.13
N ALA A 181 -10.67 -13.64 -9.71
CA ALA A 181 -10.00 -13.92 -10.96
C ALA A 181 -10.88 -13.54 -12.15
N GLN A 182 -10.24 -13.10 -13.22
CA GLN A 182 -10.89 -12.90 -14.50
C GLN A 182 -11.23 -14.24 -15.15
N TYR A 183 -12.41 -14.30 -15.76
CA TYR A 183 -12.80 -15.34 -16.71
C TYR A 183 -12.65 -14.79 -18.12
N ASN A 184 -11.93 -15.51 -18.98
CA ASN A 184 -11.76 -15.08 -20.36
C ASN A 184 -12.99 -15.42 -21.21
N ARG A 185 -12.95 -15.05 -22.50
CA ARG A 185 -14.03 -15.31 -23.48
C ARG A 185 -14.43 -16.79 -23.66
N HIS A 186 -13.63 -17.73 -23.15
CA HIS A 186 -13.90 -19.16 -23.20
C HIS A 186 -14.43 -19.69 -21.86
N GLY A 187 -14.78 -18.81 -20.91
CA GLY A 187 -15.20 -19.20 -19.57
C GLY A 187 -14.08 -19.82 -18.72
N VAL A 188 -12.82 -19.64 -19.12
CA VAL A 188 -11.67 -20.18 -18.37
C VAL A 188 -11.16 -19.13 -17.39
N ARG A 189 -11.06 -19.54 -16.13
CA ARG A 189 -10.47 -18.75 -15.03
C ARG A 189 -8.96 -18.60 -15.23
N ILE A 190 -8.47 -17.37 -15.31
CA ILE A 190 -7.06 -17.05 -15.57
C ILE A 190 -6.47 -16.19 -14.42
N PRO A 191 -5.15 -16.26 -14.16
CA PRO A 191 -4.51 -15.50 -13.08
C PRO A 191 -4.34 -14.03 -13.48
N ALA A 192 -5.45 -13.33 -13.55
CA ALA A 192 -5.56 -11.89 -13.75
C ALA A 192 -6.71 -11.40 -12.87
N SER A 193 -6.60 -10.18 -12.33
CA SER A 193 -7.65 -9.59 -11.50
C SER A 193 -8.90 -9.32 -12.34
N ASN A 194 -10.09 -9.51 -11.76
CA ASN A 194 -11.36 -9.08 -12.35
C ASN A 194 -11.61 -7.55 -12.23
N GLY A 195 -10.72 -6.82 -11.54
CA GLY A 195 -10.84 -5.39 -11.26
C GLY A 195 -11.14 -5.07 -9.79
N GLU A 196 -11.70 -6.02 -9.05
CA GLU A 196 -12.14 -5.85 -7.65
C GLU A 196 -11.13 -6.39 -6.63
N LEU A 197 -9.96 -6.86 -7.07
CA LEU A 197 -8.93 -7.39 -6.18
C LEU A 197 -8.11 -6.27 -5.52
N ALA A 198 -7.94 -6.37 -4.20
CA ALA A 198 -7.02 -5.57 -3.41
C ALA A 198 -6.08 -6.46 -2.58
N ILE A 199 -4.91 -5.91 -2.22
CA ILE A 199 -3.99 -6.52 -1.25
C ILE A 199 -3.99 -5.64 0.00
N HIS A 200 -4.23 -6.28 1.14
CA HIS A 200 -4.32 -5.64 2.44
C HIS A 200 -3.13 -6.01 3.34
N HIS A 201 -2.62 -5.05 4.09
CA HIS A 201 -1.62 -5.28 5.15
C HIS A 201 -2.32 -5.64 6.46
N LEU A 202 -1.95 -6.74 7.09
CA LEU A 202 -2.51 -7.17 8.38
C LEU A 202 -2.01 -6.27 9.54
N ILE A 203 -0.73 -5.90 9.50
CA ILE A 203 -0.12 -4.86 10.33
C ILE A 203 0.21 -3.70 9.39
N PHE A 204 -0.33 -2.52 9.69
CA PHE A 204 -0.08 -1.38 8.84
C PHE A 204 1.38 -0.96 8.86
N VAL A 205 1.85 -0.48 7.72
CA VAL A 205 3.18 0.13 7.60
C VAL A 205 3.36 1.33 8.54
N SER A 206 2.29 2.06 8.87
CA SER A 206 2.30 3.12 9.88
C SER A 206 2.45 2.61 11.33
N GLN A 207 2.32 1.31 11.54
CA GLN A 207 2.44 0.59 12.81
C GLN A 207 3.61 -0.41 12.74
N ASN A 208 4.66 -0.10 11.97
CA ASN A 208 5.84 -0.93 11.74
C ASN A 208 5.60 -2.27 11.01
N GLY A 209 4.46 -2.44 10.35
CA GLY A 209 4.23 -3.61 9.50
C GLY A 209 5.12 -3.62 8.25
N THR A 210 5.48 -4.81 7.79
CA THR A 210 6.36 -5.03 6.62
C THR A 210 5.57 -5.35 5.34
N ASP A 211 6.23 -5.32 4.18
CA ASP A 211 5.66 -5.88 2.93
C ASP A 211 5.92 -7.40 2.78
N HIS A 212 6.35 -8.08 3.84
CA HIS A 212 6.60 -9.52 3.83
C HIS A 212 5.30 -10.28 3.51
N GLU A 213 5.35 -11.37 2.74
CA GLU A 213 4.12 -12.02 2.24
C GLU A 213 3.14 -12.46 3.33
N GLN A 214 3.62 -12.84 4.52
CA GLN A 214 2.81 -13.23 5.68
C GLN A 214 2.02 -12.04 6.26
N ASN A 215 2.47 -10.80 6.04
CA ASN A 215 1.75 -9.60 6.43
C ASN A 215 0.74 -9.12 5.36
N LEU A 216 0.66 -9.80 4.21
CA LEU A 216 -0.19 -9.40 3.09
C LEU A 216 -1.30 -10.40 2.83
N LEU A 217 -2.51 -9.89 2.56
CA LEU A 217 -3.72 -10.68 2.36
C LEU A 217 -4.46 -10.25 1.09
N THR A 218 -4.90 -11.20 0.26
CA THR A 218 -5.80 -10.89 -0.86
C THR A 218 -7.24 -10.73 -0.37
N VAL A 219 -7.84 -9.58 -0.68
CA VAL A 219 -9.25 -9.25 -0.34
C VAL A 219 -9.94 -8.61 -1.53
N SER A 220 -11.27 -8.54 -1.51
CA SER A 220 -12.02 -7.73 -2.47
C SER A 220 -11.95 -6.25 -2.11
N ALA A 221 -12.18 -5.35 -3.07
CA ALA A 221 -12.20 -3.91 -2.87
C ALA A 221 -13.29 -3.50 -1.86
N GLU A 222 -14.42 -4.20 -1.87
CA GLU A 222 -15.49 -4.04 -0.90
C GLU A 222 -15.04 -4.39 0.52
N ILE A 223 -14.47 -5.58 0.74
CA ILE A 223 -13.95 -6.01 2.05
C ILE A 223 -12.85 -5.05 2.52
N HIS A 224 -11.96 -4.63 1.62
CA HIS A 224 -10.91 -3.67 1.94
C HIS A 224 -11.50 -2.35 2.43
N LYS A 225 -12.52 -1.82 1.75
CA LYS A 225 -13.22 -0.60 2.15
C LYS A 225 -13.98 -0.77 3.47
N ALA A 226 -14.63 -1.91 3.67
CA ALA A 226 -15.37 -2.22 4.89
C ALA A 226 -14.46 -2.26 6.11
N TYR A 227 -13.28 -2.90 6.00
CA TYR A 227 -12.28 -2.89 7.07
C TYR A 227 -11.88 -1.47 7.47
N HIS A 228 -11.51 -0.62 6.50
CA HIS A 228 -11.10 0.76 6.78
C HIS A 228 -12.24 1.67 7.25
N SER A 229 -13.48 1.26 7.02
CA SER A 229 -14.68 1.91 7.55
C SER A 229 -15.03 1.43 8.96
N GLY A 230 -14.34 0.42 9.49
CA GLY A 230 -14.55 -0.12 10.83
C GLY A 230 -15.71 -1.11 10.94
N ASP A 231 -16.07 -1.80 9.86
CA ASP A 231 -17.08 -2.86 9.91
C ASP A 231 -16.66 -3.94 10.94
N PRO A 232 -17.45 -4.19 12.00
CA PRO A 232 -17.01 -5.05 13.11
C PRO A 232 -16.69 -6.47 12.67
N THR A 233 -17.50 -7.05 11.79
CA THR A 233 -17.35 -8.44 11.34
C THR A 233 -16.11 -8.60 10.47
N VAL A 234 -15.88 -7.65 9.55
CA VAL A 234 -14.69 -7.67 8.70
C VAL A 234 -13.41 -7.41 9.51
N VAL A 235 -13.46 -6.46 10.45
CA VAL A 235 -12.32 -6.16 11.34
C VAL A 235 -11.97 -7.37 12.19
N GLU A 236 -12.95 -8.03 12.79
CA GLU A 236 -12.74 -9.25 13.57
C GLU A 236 -12.13 -10.37 12.73
N ALA A 237 -12.66 -10.62 11.53
CA ALA A 237 -12.13 -11.65 10.64
C ALA A 237 -10.66 -11.40 10.24
N ILE A 238 -10.32 -10.15 9.87
CA ILE A 238 -8.94 -9.78 9.53
C ILE A 238 -8.02 -9.86 10.77
N HIS A 239 -8.50 -9.44 11.94
CA HIS A 239 -7.72 -9.53 13.17
C HIS A 239 -7.45 -10.98 13.57
N THR A 240 -8.42 -11.89 13.45
CA THR A 240 -8.21 -13.31 13.70
C THR A 240 -7.08 -13.86 12.82
N ILE A 241 -7.10 -13.56 11.51
CA ILE A 241 -6.01 -13.96 10.60
C ILE A 241 -4.68 -13.33 11.02
N ARG A 242 -4.67 -12.05 11.39
CA ARG A 242 -3.46 -11.37 11.89
C ARG A 242 -2.88 -12.07 13.11
N GLU A 243 -3.69 -12.37 14.11
CA GLU A 243 -3.24 -13.02 15.34
C GLU A 243 -2.74 -14.45 15.07
N GLU A 244 -3.35 -15.18 14.15
CA GLU A 244 -2.86 -16.50 13.71
C GLU A 244 -1.50 -16.41 13.02
N GLN A 245 -1.31 -15.44 12.12
CA GLN A 245 -0.04 -15.23 11.41
C GLN A 245 1.06 -14.76 12.38
N LEU A 246 0.73 -13.88 13.32
CA LEU A 246 1.67 -13.38 14.34
C LEU A 246 2.23 -14.51 15.22
N LYS A 247 1.43 -15.54 15.53
CA LYS A 247 1.92 -16.69 16.31
C LYS A 247 3.07 -17.44 15.63
N GLN A 248 3.15 -17.37 14.30
CA GLN A 248 4.13 -18.14 13.51
C GLN A 248 5.22 -17.26 12.88
N TYR A 249 4.92 -15.99 12.61
CA TYR A 249 5.73 -15.13 11.76
C TYR A 249 5.90 -13.71 12.31
N ALA A 250 5.82 -13.53 13.63
CA ALA A 250 5.97 -12.22 14.29
C ALA A 250 7.26 -11.49 13.86
N ASP A 251 8.37 -12.21 13.74
CA ASP A 251 9.67 -11.68 13.32
C ASP A 251 9.68 -11.16 11.87
N LYS A 252 8.79 -11.64 11.03
CA LYS A 252 8.65 -11.24 9.62
C LYS A 252 7.62 -10.14 9.41
N MET A 253 6.58 -10.10 10.23
CA MET A 253 5.44 -9.19 10.04
C MET A 253 5.65 -7.79 10.60
N GLN A 254 6.52 -7.61 11.59
CA GLN A 254 6.75 -6.35 12.29
C GLN A 254 8.23 -6.11 12.59
N PHE A 255 8.60 -4.83 12.68
CA PHE A 255 9.90 -4.34 13.15
C PHE A 255 9.83 -3.79 14.58
#